data_AF-A0A531MPT6-F1
#
_entry.id   AF-A0A531MPT6-F1
#
_cell.length_a   1.000
_cell.length_b   1.000
_cell.length_c   1.000
_cell.angle_alpha   90.00
_cell.angle_beta   90.00
_cell.angle_gamma   90.00
#
_symmetry.space_group_name_H-M   'P 1'
#
loop_
_entity.id
_entity.type
_entity.pdbx_description
1 polymer ?
#
loop_
_entity_poly.entity_id
_entity_poly.type
_entity_poly.pdbx_seq_one_letter_code
_entity_poly.pdbx_strand_id
1 'polypeptide(L)'
;LWRLREDTSVLYRAHPHAPSFDVSVPLSEIPAYLDRILPKLAAIEPGLAPYIFGHLADRNLHIILNRRGPLAPDVAEDIEGVLYQQLREIGGSFSAEHGVGSKRIHSLLATADPTKLAVMERVKRALDVQSIMNPDKVLPCDAWFVRSSRPSQSGSFKNVSGLIDE
;
A
#
# COMPACT_ATOMS: atom_id res chain seq x y z
N LEU A 1 -10.19 14.89 -29.46
CA LEU A 1 -9.27 13.77 -29.12
C LEU A 1 -8.94 13.74 -27.63
N TRP A 2 -8.28 14.74 -27.05
CA TRP A 2 -7.88 14.75 -25.62
C TRP A 2 -9.00 14.48 -24.61
N ARG A 3 -10.21 15.03 -24.82
CA ARG A 3 -11.38 14.74 -23.97
C ARG A 3 -11.63 13.24 -23.76
N LEU A 4 -11.35 12.39 -24.75
CA LEU A 4 -11.53 10.94 -24.62
C LEU A 4 -10.55 10.32 -23.61
N ARG A 5 -9.31 10.84 -23.54
CA ARG A 5 -8.28 10.36 -22.60
C ARG A 5 -8.43 10.99 -21.22
N GLU A 6 -8.82 12.25 -21.15
CA GLU A 6 -8.90 13.01 -19.91
C GLU A 6 -10.18 12.74 -19.11
N ASP A 7 -11.29 12.44 -19.78
CA ASP A 7 -12.56 12.16 -19.10
C ASP A 7 -12.64 10.72 -18.56
N THR A 8 -11.78 10.40 -17.58
CA THR A 8 -11.85 9.13 -16.83
C THR A 8 -13.12 9.04 -15.98
N SER A 9 -13.82 10.15 -15.74
CA SER A 9 -15.06 10.19 -14.98
C SER A 9 -16.19 9.42 -15.66
N VAL A 10 -16.09 9.15 -16.97
CA VAL A 10 -17.01 8.24 -17.68
C VAL A 10 -17.05 6.84 -17.04
N LEU A 11 -15.91 6.36 -16.55
CA LEU A 11 -15.80 5.04 -15.91
C LEU A 11 -16.50 5.04 -14.55
N TYR A 12 -16.37 6.12 -13.78
CA TYR A 12 -17.04 6.26 -12.48
C TYR A 12 -18.54 6.58 -12.61
N ARG A 13 -18.99 7.15 -13.74
CA ARG A 13 -20.42 7.27 -14.06
C ARG A 13 -21.03 5.90 -14.37
N ALA A 14 -20.33 5.07 -15.14
CA ALA A 14 -20.76 3.70 -15.44
C ALA A 14 -20.67 2.78 -14.22
N HIS A 15 -19.61 2.94 -13.42
CA HIS A 15 -19.28 2.11 -12.27
C HIS A 15 -19.00 2.99 -11.03
N PRO A 16 -20.04 3.50 -10.35
CA PRO A 16 -19.87 4.33 -9.17
C PRO A 16 -19.01 3.65 -8.10
N HIS A 17 -18.03 4.39 -7.59
CA HIS A 17 -17.06 3.93 -6.58
C HIS A 17 -16.21 2.72 -7.01
N ALA A 18 -15.99 2.55 -8.32
CA ALA A 18 -15.12 1.50 -8.85
C ALA A 18 -13.74 1.50 -8.17
N PRO A 19 -13.22 0.34 -7.75
CA PRO A 19 -11.86 0.22 -7.26
C PRO A 19 -10.86 0.57 -8.36
N SER A 20 -9.85 1.35 -7.98
CA SER A 20 -8.80 1.80 -8.88
C SER A 20 -7.40 1.53 -8.32
N PHE A 21 -6.52 1.13 -9.23
CA PHE A 21 -5.13 0.80 -8.99
C PHE A 21 -4.26 1.57 -9.98
N ASP A 22 -2.99 1.77 -9.61
CA ASP A 22 -2.04 2.59 -10.35
C ASP A 22 -0.66 1.99 -10.14
N VAL A 23 -0.10 1.38 -11.18
CA VAL A 23 1.10 0.56 -11.12
C VAL A 23 2.09 0.97 -12.20
N SER A 24 3.38 0.73 -11.96
CA SER A 24 4.38 0.84 -13.02
C SER A 24 4.88 -0.53 -13.45
N VAL A 25 5.02 -0.72 -14.77
CA VAL A 25 5.45 -1.96 -15.41
C VAL A 25 6.42 -1.61 -16.55
N PRO A 26 7.62 -2.21 -16.64
CA PRO A 26 8.52 -1.97 -17.78
C PRO A 26 7.80 -2.18 -19.11
N LEU A 27 8.06 -1.29 -20.07
CA LEU A 27 7.33 -1.27 -21.34
C LEU A 27 7.36 -2.63 -22.07
N SER A 28 8.50 -3.33 -22.03
CA SER A 28 8.68 -4.66 -22.63
C SER A 28 7.89 -5.77 -21.91
N GLU A 29 7.54 -5.56 -20.64
CA GLU A 29 6.86 -6.54 -19.80
C GLU A 29 5.34 -6.36 -19.77
N ILE A 30 4.80 -5.26 -20.32
CA ILE A 30 3.36 -4.98 -20.28
C ILE A 30 2.53 -6.12 -20.87
N PRO A 31 2.81 -6.67 -22.07
CA PRO A 31 2.01 -7.76 -22.62
C PRO A 31 1.98 -8.97 -21.69
N ALA A 32 3.16 -9.43 -21.25
CA ALA A 32 3.29 -10.59 -20.38
C ALA A 32 2.66 -10.35 -18.99
N TYR A 33 2.71 -9.12 -18.47
CA TYR A 33 2.02 -8.74 -17.24
C TYR A 33 0.49 -8.87 -17.40
N LEU A 34 -0.08 -8.33 -18.48
CA LEU A 34 -1.52 -8.39 -18.75
C LEU A 34 -2.01 -9.83 -18.95
N ASP A 35 -1.28 -10.65 -19.71
CA ASP A 35 -1.59 -12.07 -19.92
C ASP A 35 -1.66 -12.86 -18.61
N ARG A 36 -0.89 -12.43 -17.59
CA ARG A 36 -0.88 -13.06 -16.27
C ARG A 36 -1.98 -12.56 -15.34
N ILE A 37 -2.28 -11.26 -15.35
CA ILE A 37 -3.26 -10.70 -14.39
C ILE A 37 -4.71 -10.89 -14.84
N LEU A 38 -5.02 -10.76 -16.14
CA LEU A 38 -6.40 -10.74 -16.61
C LEU A 38 -7.16 -12.05 -16.32
N PRO A 39 -6.60 -13.25 -16.59
CA PRO A 39 -7.29 -14.50 -16.26
C PRO A 39 -7.47 -14.71 -14.75
N LYS A 40 -6.50 -14.25 -13.94
CA LYS A 40 -6.56 -14.36 -12.48
C LYS A 40 -7.63 -13.45 -11.88
N LEU A 41 -7.75 -12.22 -12.38
CA LEU A 41 -8.83 -11.31 -11.98
C LEU A 41 -10.21 -11.90 -12.31
N ALA A 42 -10.37 -12.45 -13.51
CA ALA A 42 -11.62 -13.10 -13.91
C ALA A 42 -11.96 -14.35 -13.08
N ALA A 43 -10.96 -15.01 -12.48
CA ALA A 43 -11.16 -16.13 -11.57
C ALA A 43 -11.60 -15.71 -10.16
N ILE A 44 -11.25 -14.49 -9.71
CA ILE A 44 -11.70 -13.93 -8.42
C ILE A 44 -13.18 -13.56 -8.49
N GLU A 45 -13.58 -12.84 -9.53
CA GLU A 45 -14.96 -12.40 -9.75
C GLU A 45 -15.33 -12.65 -11.23
N PRO A 46 -16.23 -13.60 -11.53
CA PRO A 46 -16.64 -13.87 -12.91
C PRO A 46 -17.18 -12.61 -13.60
N GLY A 47 -16.59 -12.26 -14.75
CA GLY A 47 -16.94 -11.05 -15.49
C GLY A 47 -16.10 -9.81 -15.14
N LEU A 48 -15.13 -9.95 -14.22
CA LEU A 48 -14.16 -8.89 -13.95
C LEU A 48 -13.21 -8.71 -15.15
N ALA A 49 -13.38 -7.59 -15.83
CA ALA A 49 -12.66 -7.17 -17.03
C ALA A 49 -12.29 -5.69 -16.88
N PRO A 50 -11.11 -5.39 -16.27
CA PRO A 50 -10.75 -4.03 -15.92
C PRO A 50 -10.51 -3.14 -17.15
N TYR A 51 -10.77 -1.85 -17.00
CA TYR A 51 -10.30 -0.83 -17.91
C TYR A 51 -8.83 -0.53 -17.60
N ILE A 52 -7.96 -0.70 -18.60
CA ILE A 52 -6.52 -0.49 -18.46
C ILE A 52 -6.06 0.56 -19.47
N PHE A 53 -5.45 1.63 -18.98
CA PHE A 53 -4.93 2.75 -19.76
C PHE A 53 -3.85 3.48 -18.97
N GLY A 54 -3.10 4.39 -19.56
CA GLY A 54 -2.14 5.16 -18.79
C GLY A 54 -1.13 5.93 -19.62
N HIS A 55 0.04 6.14 -19.02
CA HIS A 55 1.17 6.87 -19.59
C HIS A 55 2.24 5.85 -19.98
N LEU A 56 2.11 5.26 -21.18
CA LEU A 56 2.97 4.15 -21.61
C LEU A 56 4.46 4.51 -21.63
N ALA A 57 4.81 5.73 -22.03
CA ALA A 57 6.20 6.20 -22.06
C ALA A 57 6.83 6.22 -20.66
N ASP A 58 6.01 6.51 -19.64
CA ASP A 58 6.42 6.59 -18.23
C ASP A 58 6.18 5.26 -17.50
N ARG A 59 5.80 4.20 -18.23
CA ARG A 59 5.56 2.86 -17.70
C ARG A 59 4.37 2.78 -16.74
N ASN A 60 3.49 3.78 -16.71
CA ASN A 60 2.35 3.83 -15.79
C ASN A 60 1.08 3.24 -16.41
N LEU A 61 0.46 2.29 -15.70
CA LEU A 61 -0.86 1.73 -15.98
C LEU A 61 -1.84 2.07 -14.85
N HIS A 62 -2.93 2.74 -15.20
CA HIS A 62 -4.13 2.82 -14.38
C HIS A 62 -5.05 1.65 -14.69
N ILE A 63 -5.51 0.98 -13.65
CA ILE A 63 -6.38 -0.19 -13.73
C ILE A 63 -7.64 0.12 -12.92
N ILE A 64 -8.78 0.21 -13.60
CA ILE A 64 -10.08 0.47 -12.96
C ILE A 64 -10.96 -0.75 -13.18
N LEU A 65 -11.44 -1.35 -12.09
CA LEU A 65 -12.31 -2.51 -12.18
C LEU A 65 -13.70 -2.10 -12.70
N ASN A 66 -14.27 -2.89 -13.61
CA ASN A 66 -15.60 -2.71 -14.18
C ASN A 66 -16.73 -3.13 -13.22
N ARG A 67 -16.66 -2.69 -11.96
CA ARG A 67 -17.58 -3.07 -10.88
C ARG A 67 -17.98 -1.87 -10.04
N ARG A 68 -19.15 -1.95 -9.41
CA ARG A 68 -19.68 -0.90 -8.54
C ARG A 68 -19.28 -1.13 -7.09
N GLY A 69 -19.01 -0.05 -6.37
CA GLY A 69 -18.76 -0.08 -4.94
C GLY A 69 -17.35 -0.55 -4.56
N PRO A 70 -17.01 -0.43 -3.26
CA PRO A 70 -15.73 -0.91 -2.74
C PRO A 70 -15.61 -2.43 -2.83
N LEU A 71 -14.39 -2.92 -2.64
CA LEU A 71 -14.11 -4.35 -2.48
C LEU A 71 -14.32 -4.74 -1.01
N ALA A 72 -14.79 -5.96 -0.78
CA ALA A 72 -14.66 -6.57 0.55
C ALA A 72 -13.14 -6.75 0.86
N PRO A 73 -12.71 -6.68 2.13
CA PRO A 73 -11.28 -6.68 2.46
C PRO A 73 -10.49 -7.87 1.92
N ASP A 74 -11.07 -9.08 2.00
CA ASP A 74 -10.52 -10.33 1.46
C ASP A 74 -10.38 -10.27 -0.08
N VAL A 75 -11.43 -9.82 -0.77
CA VAL A 75 -11.38 -9.67 -2.23
C VAL A 75 -10.38 -8.58 -2.65
N ALA A 76 -10.23 -7.52 -1.84
CA ALA A 76 -9.24 -6.48 -2.08
C ALA A 76 -7.82 -7.04 -1.97
N GLU A 77 -7.54 -7.85 -0.96
CA GLU A 77 -6.26 -8.51 -0.77
C GLU A 77 -5.93 -9.48 -1.92
N ASP A 78 -6.90 -10.28 -2.36
CA ASP A 78 -6.73 -11.19 -3.51
C ASP A 78 -6.40 -10.42 -4.80
N ILE A 79 -7.13 -9.33 -5.07
CA ILE A 79 -6.90 -8.49 -6.25
C ILE A 79 -5.54 -7.79 -6.16
N GLU A 80 -5.17 -7.23 -5.00
CA GLU A 80 -3.85 -6.64 -4.79
C GLU A 80 -2.74 -7.67 -4.97
N GLY A 81 -2.93 -8.89 -4.47
CA GLY A 81 -2.02 -10.02 -4.69
C GLY A 81 -1.80 -10.28 -6.18
N VAL A 82 -2.88 -10.41 -6.95
CA VAL A 82 -2.81 -10.60 -8.40
C VAL A 82 -2.08 -9.45 -9.09
N LEU A 83 -2.40 -8.21 -8.73
CA LEU A 83 -1.83 -7.02 -9.39
C LEU A 83 -0.37 -6.76 -9.02
N TYR A 84 0.03 -7.04 -7.78
CA TYR A 84 1.31 -6.59 -7.23
C TYR A 84 2.39 -7.67 -7.13
N GLN A 85 2.01 -8.94 -7.00
CA GLN A 85 2.94 -10.04 -6.69
C GLN A 85 4.20 -10.06 -7.57
N GLN A 86 4.04 -9.85 -8.87
CA GLN A 86 5.16 -9.95 -9.83
C GLN A 86 5.86 -8.62 -10.10
N LEU A 87 5.29 -7.48 -9.65
CA LEU A 87 5.81 -6.17 -9.99
C LEU A 87 7.25 -6.02 -9.52
N ARG A 88 7.58 -6.48 -8.31
CA ARG A 88 8.94 -6.38 -7.78
C ARG A 88 9.96 -7.16 -8.64
N GLU A 89 9.59 -8.37 -9.08
CA GLU A 89 10.48 -9.26 -9.84
C GLU A 89 10.80 -8.69 -11.22
N ILE A 90 9.82 -8.03 -11.85
CA ILE A 90 10.00 -7.42 -13.17
C ILE A 90 10.50 -5.97 -13.10
N GLY A 91 10.77 -5.42 -11.91
CA GLY A 91 11.22 -4.03 -11.76
C GLY A 91 10.12 -2.96 -11.90
N GLY A 92 8.88 -3.33 -11.60
CA GLY A 92 7.72 -2.44 -11.46
C GLY A 92 7.46 -1.95 -10.03
N SER A 93 6.35 -1.23 -9.85
CA SER A 93 5.91 -0.66 -8.55
C SER A 93 4.39 -0.75 -8.40
N PHE A 94 3.92 -1.05 -7.18
CA PHE A 94 2.49 -1.06 -6.82
C PHE A 94 1.86 0.35 -6.77
N SER A 95 2.69 1.40 -6.84
CA SER A 95 2.27 2.79 -6.87
C SER A 95 3.18 3.58 -7.81
N ALA A 96 2.62 4.11 -8.90
CA ALA A 96 3.38 4.86 -9.91
C ALA A 96 3.37 6.36 -9.60
N GLU A 97 2.18 6.96 -9.42
CA GLU A 97 2.03 8.41 -9.22
C GLU A 97 1.21 8.78 -7.98
N HIS A 98 0.25 7.95 -7.56
CA HIS A 98 -0.69 8.33 -6.48
C HIS A 98 -0.13 8.23 -5.06
N GLY A 99 1.12 7.75 -4.90
CA GLY A 99 1.76 7.58 -3.59
C GLY A 99 1.15 6.46 -2.75
N VAL A 100 1.39 6.48 -1.44
CA VAL A 100 0.94 5.42 -0.51
C VAL A 100 -0.33 5.84 0.25
N GLY A 101 -0.31 7.04 0.87
CA GLY A 101 -1.41 7.52 1.70
C GLY A 101 -1.79 6.53 2.81
N SER A 102 -3.07 6.47 3.20
CA SER A 102 -3.58 5.36 4.03
C SER A 102 -3.98 4.15 3.19
N LYS A 103 -4.38 4.36 1.93
CA LYS A 103 -4.95 3.31 1.08
C LYS A 103 -3.97 2.16 0.80
N ARG A 104 -2.68 2.45 0.70
CA ARG A 104 -1.66 1.46 0.27
C ARG A 104 -0.62 1.15 1.34
N ILE A 105 -0.87 1.45 2.61
CA ILE A 105 0.08 1.15 3.70
C ILE A 105 0.31 -0.35 3.77
N HIS A 106 -0.75 -1.15 3.72
CA HIS A 106 -0.65 -2.62 3.72
C HIS A 106 0.19 -3.11 2.55
N SER A 107 -0.07 -2.63 1.34
CA SER A 107 0.69 -3.00 0.14
C SER A 107 2.17 -2.57 0.25
N LEU A 108 2.46 -1.38 0.82
CA LEU A 108 3.84 -0.94 1.09
C LEU A 108 4.54 -1.91 2.05
N LEU A 109 3.92 -2.23 3.18
CA LEU A 109 4.49 -3.11 4.21
C LEU A 109 4.69 -4.53 3.68
N ALA A 110 3.80 -5.02 2.82
CA ALA A 110 3.87 -6.35 2.24
C ALA A 110 4.94 -6.49 1.14
N THR A 111 5.23 -5.42 0.39
CA THR A 111 6.02 -5.51 -0.85
C THR A 111 7.38 -4.80 -0.80
N ALA A 112 7.52 -3.79 0.06
CA ALA A 112 8.72 -2.97 0.08
C ALA A 112 9.93 -3.71 0.64
N ASP A 113 11.11 -3.26 0.22
CA ASP A 113 12.36 -3.73 0.81
C ASP A 113 12.42 -3.37 2.32
N PRO A 114 12.74 -4.32 3.22
CA PRO A 114 12.81 -4.04 4.66
C PRO A 114 13.82 -2.95 5.02
N THR A 115 14.93 -2.84 4.27
CA THR A 115 15.94 -1.78 4.48
C THR A 115 15.35 -0.42 4.09
N LYS A 116 14.60 -0.36 2.98
CA LYS A 116 13.89 0.86 2.58
C LYS A 116 12.90 1.30 3.66
N LEU A 117 12.10 0.37 4.20
CA LEU A 117 11.17 0.67 5.28
C LEU A 117 11.89 1.21 6.53
N ALA A 118 12.97 0.55 6.96
CA ALA A 118 13.77 0.99 8.10
C ALA A 118 14.36 2.40 7.91
N VAL A 119 14.77 2.75 6.69
CA VAL A 119 15.25 4.11 6.36
C VAL A 119 14.10 5.12 6.42
N MET A 120 12.94 4.81 5.84
CA MET A 120 11.76 5.68 5.89
C MET A 120 11.35 5.98 7.34
N GLU A 121 11.36 4.96 8.21
CA GLU A 121 11.08 5.12 9.64
C GLU A 121 12.10 6.00 10.36
N ARG A 122 13.40 5.84 10.06
CA ARG A 122 14.46 6.68 10.65
C ARG A 122 14.31 8.14 10.26
N VAL A 123 14.03 8.41 8.98
CA VAL A 123 13.78 9.77 8.48
C VAL A 123 12.55 10.37 9.14
N LYS A 124 11.42 9.64 9.18
CA LYS A 124 10.18 10.11 9.83
C LYS A 124 10.42 10.47 11.29
N ARG A 125 11.14 9.62 12.04
CA ARG A 125 11.46 9.83 13.45
C ARG A 125 12.37 11.04 13.68
N ALA A 126 13.32 11.29 12.79
CA ALA A 126 14.23 12.43 12.93
C ALA A 126 13.51 13.78 12.74
N LEU A 127 12.45 13.79 11.92
CA LEU A 127 11.70 15.01 11.58
C LEU A 127 10.46 15.23 12.45
N ASP A 128 9.81 14.15 12.89
CA ASP A 128 8.52 14.20 13.58
C ASP A 128 8.47 13.17 14.71
N VAL A 129 9.24 13.44 15.77
CA VAL A 129 9.34 12.59 16.97
C VAL A 129 7.98 12.39 17.65
N GLN A 130 7.08 13.37 17.54
CA GLN A 130 5.75 13.34 18.16
C GLN A 130 4.67 12.72 17.26
N SER A 131 5.01 12.31 16.03
CA SER A 131 4.08 11.70 15.07
C SER A 131 2.85 12.56 14.74
N ILE A 132 2.98 13.89 14.73
CA ILE A 132 1.85 14.82 14.47
C ILE A 132 1.69 15.18 12.99
N MET A 133 2.72 14.96 12.17
CA MET A 133 2.69 15.26 10.74
C MET A 133 2.04 14.11 9.96
N ASN A 134 0.74 14.23 9.73
CA ASN A 134 -0.07 13.33 8.90
C ASN A 134 -0.02 11.86 9.38
N PRO A 135 -0.52 11.57 10.61
CA PRO A 135 -0.49 10.23 11.20
C PRO A 135 -1.26 9.22 10.33
N ASP A 136 -0.83 7.96 10.40
CA ASP A 136 -1.42 6.81 9.68
C ASP A 136 -1.51 6.99 8.16
N LYS A 137 -0.55 7.74 7.60
CA LYS A 137 -0.29 7.83 6.16
C LYS A 137 1.14 7.40 5.89
N VAL A 138 1.32 6.61 4.82
CA VAL A 138 2.61 6.05 4.36
C VAL A 138 3.19 5.00 5.32
N LEU A 139 3.40 5.36 6.59
CA LEU A 139 3.81 4.44 7.66
C LEU A 139 2.72 4.43 8.74
N PRO A 140 2.43 3.26 9.35
CA PRO A 140 1.49 3.18 10.46
C PRO A 140 2.05 3.91 11.68
N CYS A 141 1.18 4.42 12.55
CA CYS A 141 1.61 4.81 13.88
C CYS A 141 2.17 3.56 14.60
N ASP A 142 1.38 2.58 15.00
CA ASP A 142 1.79 1.57 16.01
C ASP A 142 3.08 0.76 15.77
N ALA A 143 3.66 0.77 14.55
CA ALA A 143 5.02 0.29 14.30
C ALA A 143 6.11 1.01 15.13
N TRP A 144 5.83 2.18 15.71
CA TRP A 144 6.83 2.97 16.46
C TRP A 144 7.07 2.52 17.90
N PHE A 145 6.16 1.77 18.54
CA PHE A 145 6.27 1.48 19.98
C PHE A 145 6.94 0.14 20.34
N VAL A 146 6.95 -0.87 19.46
CA VAL A 146 7.32 -2.25 19.86
C VAL A 146 8.81 -2.59 19.68
N ARG A 147 9.68 -1.64 19.31
CA ARG A 147 11.13 -1.90 19.17
C ARG A 147 12.06 -0.95 19.93
N SER A 148 11.57 -0.34 21.01
CA SER A 148 12.47 0.14 22.07
C SER A 148 12.42 -0.81 23.26
N SER A 149 13.05 -1.98 23.11
CA SER A 149 13.50 -2.72 24.29
C SER A 149 14.46 -1.82 25.07
N ARG A 150 13.95 -1.15 26.10
CA ARG A 150 14.80 -0.71 27.20
C ARG A 150 15.55 -1.95 27.70
N PRO A 151 16.86 -1.91 27.96
CA PRO A 151 17.48 -2.97 28.74
C PRO A 151 16.74 -3.04 30.07
N SER A 152 16.24 -4.23 30.42
CA SER A 152 15.63 -4.47 31.72
C SER A 152 16.69 -4.19 32.79
N GLN A 153 16.62 -3.05 33.46
CA GLN A 153 17.34 -2.89 34.72
C GLN A 153 16.53 -3.65 35.78
N SER A 154 16.99 -4.86 36.07
CA SER A 154 16.62 -5.61 37.26
C SER A 154 17.15 -4.86 38.49
N GLY A 155 16.35 -3.92 39.01
CA GLY A 155 16.55 -3.30 40.31
C GLY A 155 15.58 -3.90 41.32
N SER A 156 16.09 -4.83 42.15
CA SER A 156 15.37 -5.38 43.30
C SER A 156 15.04 -4.26 44.29
N PHE A 157 13.75 -3.95 44.47
CA PHE A 157 13.30 -3.19 45.63
C PHE A 157 13.30 -4.12 46.86
N LYS A 158 14.35 -4.00 47.68
CA LYS A 158 14.30 -4.44 49.08
C LYS A 158 13.60 -3.35 49.89
N ASN A 159 12.36 -3.56 50.28
CA ASN A 159 11.75 -2.79 51.36
C ASN A 159 12.31 -3.33 52.69
N VAL A 160 13.10 -2.50 53.35
CA VAL A 160 13.48 -2.69 54.76
C VAL A 160 12.38 -2.08 55.61
N SER A 161 11.82 -2.92 56.47
CA SER A 161 10.86 -2.59 57.53
C SER A 161 11.47 -1.72 58.62
N GLY A 162 10.66 -0.83 59.22
CA GLY A 162 10.78 -0.49 60.64
C GLY A 162 10.69 1.00 60.99
N LEU A 163 9.57 1.34 61.66
CA LEU A 163 9.45 2.18 62.88
C LEU A 163 10.12 3.57 62.91
N ILE A 164 9.33 4.60 63.22
CA ILE A 164 9.41 5.40 64.46
C ILE A 164 8.17 6.32 64.52
N ASP A 165 7.64 6.41 65.74
CA ASP A 165 6.44 7.07 66.25
C ASP A 165 6.42 8.62 66.11
N GLU A 166 5.25 9.21 65.86
CA GLU A 166 4.40 10.01 66.78
C GLU A 166 3.16 10.57 66.04
#